data_AF-A0A2G9NY57-F1
#
_entry.id   AF-A0A2G9NY57-F1
#
_cell.length_a   1.000
_cell.length_b   1.000
_cell.length_c   1.000
_cell.angle_alpha   90.00
_cell.angle_beta   90.00
_cell.angle_gamma   90.00
#
_symmetry.space_group_name_H-M   'P 1'
#
loop_
_entity.id
_entity.type
_entity.pdbx_description
1 polymer ?
#
loop_
_entity_poly.entity_id
_entity_poly.type
_entity_poly.pdbx_seq_one_letter_code
_entity_poly.pdbx_strand_id
1 'polypeptide(L)'
;NILMSLSRLMKDGIGEGSTRADHSEVSNQVYDAYSRAQEVRALAGIVGKAGLTEIDLKYMDVGDVFEKEFLTQATDENRTIEETLNLLWKIVSKLPKNEITKIKDKYVDQYYQEN
;
A
#
# COMPACT_ATOMS: atom_id res chain seq x y z
N ASN A 1 -2.12 -5.19 -13.55
CA ASN A 1 -1.28 -4.03 -13.18
C ASN A 1 -2.19 -2.92 -12.67
N ILE A 2 -2.04 -2.51 -11.41
CA ILE A 2 -2.91 -1.50 -10.79
C ILE A 2 -2.61 -0.06 -11.23
N LEU A 3 -1.37 0.26 -11.63
CA LEU A 3 -0.96 1.63 -11.99
C LEU A 3 -1.63 2.15 -13.27
N MET A 4 -2.18 1.24 -14.08
CA MET A 4 -2.96 1.55 -15.28
C MET A 4 -4.47 1.35 -15.08
N SER A 5 -4.89 0.91 -13.88
CA SER A 5 -6.28 0.61 -13.58
C SER A 5 -6.92 1.77 -12.81
N LEU A 6 -8.14 2.15 -13.17
CA LEU A 6 -8.86 3.25 -12.53
C LEU A 6 -10.35 2.96 -12.43
N SER A 7 -10.92 3.15 -11.24
CA SER A 7 -12.37 3.19 -11.03
C SER A 7 -12.83 4.64 -10.85
N ARG A 8 -13.64 5.14 -11.79
CA ARG A 8 -14.18 6.51 -11.76
C ARG A 8 -15.26 6.72 -10.69
N LEU A 9 -15.89 5.63 -10.24
CA LEU A 9 -17.01 5.64 -9.29
C LEU A 9 -16.58 5.26 -7.87
N MET A 10 -15.31 4.88 -7.65
CA MET A 10 -14.81 4.45 -6.35
C MET A 10 -15.13 5.46 -5.24
N LYS A 11 -14.93 6.76 -5.51
CA LYS A 11 -15.19 7.83 -4.54
C LYS A 11 -16.61 7.85 -3.99
N ASP A 12 -17.59 7.33 -4.74
CA ASP A 12 -19.00 7.35 -4.37
C ASP A 12 -19.43 6.06 -3.64
N GLY A 13 -18.56 5.04 -3.58
CA GLY A 13 -18.84 3.73 -2.97
C GLY A 13 -17.96 3.36 -1.78
N ILE A 14 -17.10 4.27 -1.31
CA ILE A 14 -16.16 4.04 -0.20
C ILE A 14 -16.36 5.03 0.94
N GLY A 15 -15.73 4.77 2.08
CA GLY A 15 -15.77 5.65 3.24
C GLY A 15 -16.79 5.24 4.29
N GLU A 16 -17.01 6.13 5.24
CA GLU A 16 -17.93 5.93 6.37
C GLU A 16 -19.36 5.66 5.88
N GLY A 17 -20.01 4.67 6.48
CA GLY A 17 -21.36 4.23 6.09
C GLY A 17 -21.42 3.32 4.85
N SER A 18 -20.31 3.10 4.14
CA SER A 18 -20.24 2.17 2.99
C SER A 18 -19.24 1.03 3.21
N THR A 19 -17.99 1.36 3.54
CA THR A 19 -16.92 0.37 3.77
C THR A 19 -16.23 0.64 5.11
N ARG A 20 -15.23 1.54 5.13
CA ARG A 20 -14.55 2.01 6.33
C ARG A 20 -14.01 3.43 6.10
N ALA A 21 -13.90 4.22 7.15
CA ALA A 21 -13.63 5.66 7.06
C ALA A 21 -12.22 6.02 6.54
N ASP A 22 -11.27 5.08 6.57
CA ASP A 22 -9.88 5.19 6.13
C ASP A 22 -9.64 4.68 4.69
N HIS A 23 -10.63 4.03 4.06
CA HIS A 23 -10.46 3.31 2.79
C HIS A 23 -9.76 4.15 1.72
N SER A 24 -10.25 5.37 1.47
CA SER A 24 -9.66 6.25 0.44
C SER A 24 -8.19 6.57 0.74
N GLU A 25 -7.89 6.88 2.00
CA GLU A 25 -6.58 7.34 2.43
C GLU A 25 -5.55 6.19 2.36
N VAL A 26 -5.89 5.02 2.90
CA VAL A 26 -4.99 3.85 2.87
C VAL A 26 -4.78 3.34 1.44
N SER A 27 -5.83 3.35 0.60
CA SER A 27 -5.70 2.98 -0.82
C SER A 27 -4.75 3.93 -1.57
N ASN A 28 -4.86 5.23 -1.33
CA ASN A 28 -4.02 6.23 -1.98
C ASN A 28 -2.56 6.14 -1.50
N GLN A 29 -2.33 5.89 -0.22
CA GLN A 29 -0.99 5.73 0.34
C GLN A 29 -0.30 4.48 -0.22
N VAL A 30 -0.99 3.33 -0.29
CA VAL A 30 -0.40 2.10 -0.84
C VAL A 30 -0.16 2.22 -2.34
N TYR A 31 -1.05 2.88 -3.09
CA TYR A 31 -0.82 3.15 -4.50
C TYR A 31 0.45 3.98 -4.73
N ASP A 32 0.65 5.03 -3.93
CA ASP A 32 1.84 5.87 -3.98
C ASP A 32 3.11 5.09 -3.65
N ALA A 33 3.08 4.31 -2.57
CA ALA A 33 4.20 3.47 -2.16
C ALA A 33 4.54 2.41 -3.22
N TYR A 34 3.53 1.81 -3.86
CA TYR A 34 3.74 0.86 -4.94
C TYR A 34 4.32 1.52 -6.20
N SER A 35 3.86 2.72 -6.56
CA SER A 35 4.45 3.50 -7.65
C SER A 35 5.92 3.79 -7.37
N ARG A 36 6.24 4.23 -6.14
CA ARG A 36 7.62 4.49 -5.72
C ARG A 36 8.48 3.22 -5.76
N ALA A 37 7.94 2.07 -5.36
CA ALA A 37 8.62 0.79 -5.45
C ALA A 37 9.04 0.45 -6.89
N GLN A 38 8.18 0.73 -7.88
CA GLN A 38 8.53 0.50 -9.30
C GLN A 38 9.64 1.45 -9.78
N GLU A 39 9.61 2.72 -9.37
CA GLU A 39 10.70 3.68 -9.67
C GLU A 39 12.03 3.22 -9.07
N VAL A 40 12.01 2.77 -7.82
CA VAL A 40 13.20 2.26 -7.11
C VAL A 40 13.72 0.99 -7.78
N ARG A 41 12.85 0.07 -8.20
CA ARG A 41 13.27 -1.12 -8.97
C ARG A 41 13.94 -0.74 -10.28
N ALA A 42 13.42 0.27 -11.00
CA ALA A 42 14.05 0.77 -12.22
C ALA A 42 15.43 1.37 -11.93
N LEU A 43 15.55 2.17 -10.86
CA LEU A 43 16.83 2.72 -10.40
C LEU A 43 17.83 1.61 -10.05
N ALA A 44 17.38 0.59 -9.31
CA ALA A 44 18.19 -0.56 -8.93
C ALA A 44 18.74 -1.33 -10.14
N GLY A 45 17.99 -1.39 -11.24
CA GLY A 45 18.46 -1.98 -12.51
C GLY A 45 19.60 -1.20 -13.17
N ILE A 46 19.74 0.10 -12.85
CA ILE A 46 20.78 0.98 -13.40
C ILE A 46 22.01 1.01 -12.48
N VAL A 47 21.81 1.26 -11.18
CA VAL A 47 22.92 1.49 -10.22
C VAL A 47 23.26 0.27 -9.35
N GLY A 48 22.45 -0.80 -9.44
CA GLY A 48 22.54 -1.97 -8.56
C GLY A 48 21.90 -1.73 -7.19
N LYS A 49 21.47 -2.83 -6.54
CA LYS A 49 20.81 -2.77 -5.22
C LYS A 49 21.70 -2.15 -4.12
N ALA A 50 23.01 -2.26 -4.24
CA ALA A 50 23.97 -1.67 -3.30
C ALA A 50 24.01 -0.12 -3.35
N GLY A 51 23.50 0.48 -4.43
CA GLY A 51 23.40 1.94 -4.56
C GLY A 51 22.11 2.54 -4.00
N LEU A 52 21.22 1.72 -3.42
CA LEU A 52 19.95 2.17 -2.88
C LEU A 52 20.07 2.63 -1.43
N THR A 53 19.26 3.61 -1.04
CA THR A 53 19.15 4.02 0.36
C THR A 53 18.35 2.99 1.17
N GLU A 54 18.43 3.07 2.50
CA GLU A 54 17.61 2.22 3.38
C GLU A 54 16.11 2.41 3.13
N ILE A 55 15.68 3.64 2.85
CA ILE A 55 14.27 3.91 2.58
C ILE A 55 13.83 3.34 1.23
N ASP A 56 14.67 3.41 0.20
CA ASP A 56 14.41 2.78 -1.10
C ASP A 56 14.23 1.26 -0.95
N LEU A 57 15.05 0.61 -0.11
CA LEU A 57 14.92 -0.81 0.18
C LEU A 57 13.58 -1.14 0.87
N LYS A 58 13.08 -0.26 1.75
CA LYS A 58 11.75 -0.43 2.38
C LYS A 58 10.62 -0.28 1.37
N TYR A 59 10.70 0.70 0.46
CA TYR A 59 9.72 0.81 -0.63
C TYR A 59 9.74 -0.42 -1.54
N MET A 60 10.91 -0.98 -1.84
CA MET A 60 10.99 -2.26 -2.57
C MET A 60 10.29 -3.40 -1.81
N ASP A 61 10.54 -3.56 -0.51
CA ASP A 61 9.88 -4.61 0.31
C ASP A 61 8.35 -4.43 0.31
N VAL A 62 7.86 -3.20 0.42
CA VAL A 62 6.42 -2.90 0.31
C VAL A 62 5.87 -3.34 -1.05
N GLY A 63 6.57 -3.04 -2.14
CA GLY A 63 6.16 -3.45 -3.48
C GLY A 63 6.12 -4.98 -3.64
N ASP A 64 7.15 -5.67 -3.17
CA ASP A 64 7.25 -7.14 -3.23
C ASP A 64 6.12 -7.81 -2.42
N VAL A 65 5.88 -7.32 -1.20
CA VAL A 65 4.83 -7.87 -0.31
C VAL A 65 3.44 -7.53 -0.85
N PHE A 66 3.25 -6.35 -1.43
CA PHE A 66 1.99 -5.97 -2.08
C PHE A 66 1.62 -6.93 -3.23
N GLU A 67 2.57 -7.25 -4.09
CA GLU A 67 2.34 -8.20 -5.19
C GLU A 67 2.06 -9.61 -4.66
N LYS A 68 2.83 -10.05 -3.66
CA LYS A 68 2.77 -11.42 -3.13
C LYS A 68 1.58 -11.69 -2.22
N GLU A 69 1.18 -10.72 -1.40
CA GLU A 69 0.13 -10.92 -0.39
C GLU A 69 -1.19 -10.25 -0.79
N PHE A 70 -1.16 -9.04 -1.36
CA PHE A 70 -2.39 -8.31 -1.69
C PHE A 70 -2.94 -8.68 -3.06
N LEU A 71 -2.13 -8.59 -4.12
CA LEU A 71 -2.60 -8.90 -5.48
C LEU A 71 -2.78 -10.40 -5.72
N THR A 72 -2.04 -11.23 -5.00
CA THR A 72 -2.15 -12.69 -5.12
C THR A 72 -3.17 -13.18 -4.11
N GLN A 73 -4.30 -13.67 -4.62
CA GLN A 73 -5.38 -14.27 -3.86
C GLN A 73 -5.69 -15.63 -4.47
N ALA A 74 -5.93 -16.65 -3.63
CA ALA A 74 -6.28 -17.97 -4.14
C ALA A 74 -7.66 -17.94 -4.82
N THR A 75 -7.90 -18.85 -5.76
CA THR A 75 -9.16 -18.91 -6.52
C THR A 75 -10.37 -19.25 -5.65
N ASP A 76 -10.15 -19.86 -4.49
CA ASP A 76 -11.12 -20.26 -3.47
C ASP A 76 -11.10 -19.36 -2.23
N GLU A 77 -10.26 -18.33 -2.23
CA GLU A 77 -10.19 -17.35 -1.14
C GLU A 77 -11.20 -16.23 -1.40
N ASN A 78 -11.99 -15.87 -0.39
CA ASN A 78 -12.93 -14.75 -0.45
C ASN A 78 -12.61 -13.76 0.67
N ARG A 79 -12.00 -12.63 0.32
CA ARG A 79 -11.67 -11.56 1.26
C ARG A 79 -12.82 -10.57 1.35
N THR A 80 -13.26 -10.31 2.57
CA THR A 80 -14.12 -9.16 2.89
C THR A 80 -13.37 -7.85 2.65
N ILE A 81 -14.11 -6.75 2.56
CA ILE A 81 -13.49 -5.44 2.44
C ILE A 81 -12.66 -5.09 3.68
N GLU A 82 -13.08 -5.51 4.87
CA GLU A 82 -12.32 -5.25 6.11
C GLU A 82 -10.98 -5.98 6.11
N GLU A 83 -10.96 -7.26 5.72
CA GLU A 83 -9.72 -8.03 5.56
C GLU A 83 -8.79 -7.40 4.52
N THR A 84 -9.36 -6.92 3.41
CA THR A 84 -8.62 -6.23 2.35
C THR A 84 -7.95 -4.95 2.88
N LEU A 85 -8.69 -4.12 3.63
CA LEU A 85 -8.15 -2.89 4.20
C LEU A 85 -7.12 -3.18 5.30
N ASN A 86 -7.33 -4.20 6.12
CA ASN A 86 -6.36 -4.64 7.12
C ASN A 86 -5.04 -5.11 6.47
N LEU A 87 -5.14 -5.80 5.33
CA LEU A 87 -3.96 -6.22 4.57
C LEU A 87 -3.19 -5.01 4.01
N LEU A 88 -3.88 -3.98 3.50
CA LEU A 88 -3.24 -2.73 3.09
C LEU A 88 -2.48 -2.07 4.25
N TRP A 89 -3.05 -2.06 5.46
CA TRP A 89 -2.39 -1.54 6.65
C TRP A 89 -1.16 -2.36 7.06
N LYS A 90 -1.24 -3.69 7.01
CA LYS A 90 -0.09 -4.57 7.24
C LYS A 90 1.06 -4.26 6.27
N ILE A 91 0.72 -4.03 5.00
CA ILE A 91 1.71 -3.74 3.95
C ILE A 91 2.33 -2.35 4.14
N VAL A 92 1.52 -1.31 4.32
CA VAL A 92 2.02 0.06 4.44
C VAL A 92 2.82 0.27 5.73
N SER A 93 2.52 -0.49 6.79
CA SER A 93 3.23 -0.39 8.07
C SER A 93 4.68 -0.90 8.02
N LYS A 94 5.11 -1.49 6.91
CA LYS A 94 6.54 -1.76 6.63
C LYS A 94 7.34 -0.49 6.38
N LEU A 95 6.67 0.60 5.97
CA LEU A 95 7.28 1.92 5.92
C LEU A 95 7.34 2.52 7.33
N PRO A 96 8.39 3.31 7.62
CA PRO A 96 8.41 4.08 8.86
C PRO A 96 7.31 5.16 8.84
N LYS A 97 6.77 5.52 10.01
CA LYS A 97 5.62 6.44 10.12
C LYS A 97 5.80 7.76 9.36
N ASN A 98 7.03 8.28 9.27
CA ASN A 98 7.33 9.53 8.56
C ASN A 98 7.10 9.46 7.04
N GLU A 99 6.99 8.26 6.46
CA GLU A 99 6.67 8.06 5.04
C GLU A 99 5.16 7.93 4.78
N ILE A 100 4.35 7.82 5.83
CA ILE A 100 2.90 7.79 5.73
C ILE A 100 2.39 9.24 5.71
N THR A 101 2.30 9.79 4.51
CA THR A 101 2.02 11.22 4.28
C THR A 101 0.62 11.51 3.74
N LYS A 102 -0.09 10.49 3.26
CA LYS A 102 -1.43 10.60 2.64
C LYS A 102 -2.57 10.14 3.53
N ILE A 103 -2.28 9.79 4.77
CA ILE A 103 -3.26 9.31 5.75
C ILE A 103 -3.25 10.24 6.96
N LYS A 104 -4.44 10.60 7.46
CA LYS A 104 -4.57 11.40 8.68
C LYS A 104 -4.06 10.63 9.89
N ASP A 105 -3.40 11.36 10.79
CA ASP A 105 -2.82 10.83 12.04
C ASP A 105 -3.80 9.94 12.81
N LYS A 106 -5.07 10.35 12.93
CA LYS A 106 -6.09 9.56 13.64
C LYS A 106 -6.24 8.11 13.14
N TYR A 107 -5.99 7.85 11.85
CA TYR A 107 -6.06 6.49 11.30
C TYR A 107 -4.71 5.79 11.38
N VAL A 108 -3.61 6.54 11.26
CA VAL A 108 -2.26 6.02 11.51
C VAL A 108 -2.17 5.50 12.94
N ASP A 109 -2.62 6.27 13.92
CA ASP A 109 -2.64 5.88 15.34
C ASP A 109 -3.52 4.65 15.61
N GLN A 110 -4.56 4.43 14.79
CA GLN A 110 -5.48 3.31 14.96
C GLN A 110 -4.99 2.01 14.33
N TYR A 111 -4.36 2.10 13.15
CA TYR A 111 -4.12 0.93 12.30
C TYR A 111 -2.66 0.66 11.96
N TYR A 112 -1.75 1.60 12.23
CA TYR A 112 -0.32 1.38 12.00
C TYR A 112 0.22 0.30 12.94
N GLN A 113 0.93 -0.67 12.37
CA GLN A 113 1.54 -1.77 13.12
C GLN A 113 3.04 -1.50 13.27
N GLU A 114 3.48 -1.21 14.49
CA GLU A 114 4.91 -1.14 14.79
C GLU A 114 5.51 -2.55 14.69
N ASN A 115 6.48 -2.71 13.78
CA ASN A 115 7.27 -3.93 13.61
C ASN A 115 8.46 -3.96 14.58
#